data_AF-A0A4V6P639-F1
#
_entry.id   AF-A0A4V6P639-F1
#
_cell.length_a   1.000
_cell.length_b   1.000
_cell.length_c   1.000
_cell.angle_alpha   90.00
_cell.angle_beta   90.00
_cell.angle_gamma   90.00
#
_symmetry.space_group_name_H-M   'P 1'
#
loop_
_entity.id
_entity.type
_entity.pdbx_description
1 polymer ?
#
loop_
_entity_poly.entity_id
_entity_poly.type
_entity_poly.pdbx_seq_one_letter_code
_entity_poly.pdbx_strand_id
1 'polypeptide(L)'
;MVRRAARQGCRSCVDNLLHGRLPSLRTESLAAALCSAAEARPMTMPTSLRRQLELVGLDESLRLAEAAGATPAERRRLRERLEVAHQLLIDLPAMDDIAFLHSGLCQTYLPHTRPKENHSVWRREAGRFTLIVAPGVVDERRREAPRRIGPHETSDLYVGVPFGPKARLILIYLQTEGRKSRVVNMGPSMSAWIRSLGLAVTGGQKGTINAVREQVLRIARCSFTLQWEERDAAGNTTMSVRDQRIVEGLTLWNGASDPSKWSGTVELTQQFWEHLKEHSVPLDKRAIAHLSNNSLGLDLYTLFAYRLPRLRQDLHLRWAQLLEQLGSAEKQTKTLAYRIREVLPDVVAGYPEARVEVTRHGLLLKPSQPAVPRTMVNGMRLLDVPRIGG
;
A
#
# COMPACT_ATOMS: atom_id res chain seq x y z
N MET A 1 -20.76 32.72 -62.35
CA MET A 1 -20.82 31.71 -61.26
C MET A 1 -19.60 31.91 -60.35
N VAL A 2 -19.49 32.95 -59.53
CA VAL A 2 -20.36 33.44 -58.44
C VAL A 2 -20.33 32.52 -57.22
N ARG A 3 -19.44 32.91 -56.27
CA ARG A 3 -19.63 32.96 -54.80
C ARG A 3 -19.59 31.62 -54.05
N ARG A 4 -19.05 31.49 -52.83
CA ARG A 4 -18.47 32.40 -51.81
C ARG A 4 -17.82 31.44 -50.78
N ALA A 5 -16.56 31.54 -50.41
CA ALA A 5 -15.98 32.55 -49.51
C ALA A 5 -16.76 32.71 -48.19
N ALA A 6 -16.34 31.96 -47.17
CA ALA A 6 -16.33 32.41 -45.76
C ALA A 6 -15.31 31.58 -44.94
N ARG A 7 -14.07 31.49 -45.41
CA ARG A 7 -12.89 31.46 -44.52
C ARG A 7 -12.31 32.88 -44.54
N GLN A 8 -12.87 33.74 -43.71
CA GLN A 8 -12.30 35.00 -43.25
C GLN A 8 -12.00 34.79 -41.76
N GLY A 9 -10.83 35.09 -41.21
CA GLY A 9 -9.63 35.58 -41.84
C GLY A 9 -8.43 35.32 -40.94
N CYS A 10 -7.28 35.16 -41.58
CA CYS A 10 -6.03 35.68 -41.03
C CYS A 10 -5.14 35.97 -42.25
N ARG A 11 -5.47 37.06 -42.95
CA ARG A 11 -4.56 37.73 -43.89
C ARG A 11 -4.09 38.99 -43.18
N SER A 12 -2.86 38.97 -42.70
CA SER A 12 -2.01 40.15 -42.80
C SER A 12 -0.56 39.70 -42.84
N CYS A 13 0.05 39.95 -43.99
CA CYS A 13 1.46 40.26 -44.14
C CYS A 13 2.45 39.09 -44.06
N VAL A 14 2.40 38.24 -45.09
CA VAL A 14 3.63 37.77 -45.72
C VAL A 14 3.75 38.56 -47.02
N ASP A 15 4.91 39.19 -47.21
CA ASP A 15 5.44 39.87 -48.40
C ASP A 15 5.74 41.36 -48.17
N ASN A 16 6.92 41.62 -47.58
CA ASN A 16 7.90 42.52 -48.18
C ASN A 16 9.20 42.58 -47.36
N LEU A 17 10.29 42.77 -48.10
CA LEU A 17 11.64 43.18 -47.69
C LEU A 17 12.58 42.05 -47.26
N LEU A 18 13.30 41.44 -48.21
CA LEU A 18 14.56 41.91 -48.83
C LEU A 18 15.79 41.52 -47.99
N HIS A 19 16.60 40.65 -48.60
CA HIS A 19 18.05 40.41 -48.41
C HIS A 19 18.62 40.71 -47.01
N GLY A 20 19.03 39.76 -46.16
CA GLY A 20 19.65 38.48 -46.42
C GLY A 20 20.91 38.36 -45.55
N ARG A 21 20.81 37.59 -44.45
CA ARG A 21 21.82 36.79 -43.72
C ARG A 21 21.61 36.85 -42.21
N LEU A 22 21.05 35.77 -41.63
CA LEU A 22 21.37 35.22 -40.29
C LEU A 22 20.82 33.76 -40.22
N PRO A 23 21.41 32.88 -39.40
CA PRO A 23 21.46 31.44 -39.65
C PRO A 23 20.25 30.65 -39.13
N SER A 24 20.08 29.48 -39.75
CA SER A 24 19.07 28.45 -39.52
C SER A 24 18.84 28.08 -38.05
N LEU A 25 17.63 28.29 -37.54
CA LEU A 25 17.10 27.60 -36.37
C LEU A 25 16.00 26.63 -36.82
N ARG A 26 16.16 25.38 -36.38
CA ARG A 26 15.45 24.18 -36.81
C ARG A 26 13.95 24.28 -36.59
N THR A 27 13.20 23.85 -37.60
CA THR A 27 11.74 23.65 -37.62
C THR A 27 11.21 22.59 -36.64
N GLU A 28 12.07 21.98 -35.82
CA GLU A 28 11.68 20.94 -34.84
C GLU A 28 11.03 21.51 -33.56
N SER A 29 11.19 22.80 -33.27
CA SER A 29 10.73 23.39 -32.01
C SER A 29 9.24 23.77 -31.97
N LEU A 30 8.57 23.93 -33.11
CA LEU A 30 7.16 24.36 -33.17
C LEU A 30 6.17 23.19 -33.18
N ALA A 31 6.56 22.03 -33.73
CA ALA A 31 5.75 20.82 -33.67
C ALA A 31 5.68 20.24 -32.24
N ALA A 32 6.76 20.33 -31.47
CA ALA A 32 6.80 19.91 -30.07
C ALA A 32 5.93 20.78 -29.14
N ALA A 33 5.78 22.08 -29.46
CA ALA A 33 4.94 22.99 -28.69
C ALA A 33 3.44 22.77 -28.96
N LEU A 34 3.06 22.35 -30.18
CA LEU A 34 1.66 22.10 -30.55
C LEU A 34 1.14 20.72 -30.11
N CYS A 35 2.01 19.71 -29.96
CA CYS A 35 1.65 18.44 -29.30
C CYS A 35 1.48 18.56 -27.78
N SER A 36 2.02 19.62 -27.15
CA SER A 36 1.90 19.86 -25.70
C SER A 36 0.59 20.55 -25.29
N ALA A 37 -0.24 20.99 -26.24
CA ALA A 37 -1.44 21.80 -25.97
C ALA A 37 -2.78 21.07 -26.17
N ALA A 38 -2.76 19.77 -26.53
CA ALA A 38 -3.95 19.02 -26.93
C ALA A 38 -4.57 18.11 -25.85
N GLU A 39 -4.03 18.06 -24.62
CA GLU A 39 -4.61 17.26 -23.53
C GLU A 39 -4.78 18.06 -22.23
N ALA A 40 -5.37 19.25 -22.34
CA ALA A 40 -6.01 19.89 -21.20
C ALA A 40 -7.52 19.60 -21.26
N ARG A 41 -7.91 18.37 -20.92
CA ARG A 41 -9.31 18.12 -20.50
C ARG A 41 -9.56 19.04 -19.31
N PRO A 42 -10.68 19.80 -19.26
CA PRO A 42 -11.01 20.55 -18.07
C PRO A 42 -11.11 19.55 -16.92
N MET A 43 -10.22 19.69 -15.94
CA MET A 43 -10.32 19.00 -14.65
C MET A 43 -11.60 19.52 -13.98
N THR A 44 -12.75 18.95 -14.35
CA THR A 44 -13.90 18.91 -13.47
C THR A 44 -13.40 18.23 -12.20
N MET A 45 -13.26 19.02 -11.13
CA MET A 45 -12.95 18.54 -9.80
C MET A 45 -13.71 17.23 -9.58
N PRO A 46 -13.05 16.09 -9.32
CA PRO A 46 -13.79 14.91 -8.95
C PRO A 46 -14.49 15.27 -7.65
N THR A 47 -15.80 15.47 -7.72
CA THR A 47 -16.68 15.32 -6.56
C THR A 47 -16.18 14.06 -5.84
N SER A 48 -15.78 14.18 -4.58
CA SER A 48 -15.23 13.03 -3.84
C SER A 48 -16.20 11.85 -4.01
N LEU A 49 -15.67 10.64 -4.21
CA LEU A 49 -16.49 9.47 -4.54
C LEU A 49 -17.65 9.29 -3.53
N ARG A 50 -17.39 9.57 -2.25
CA ARG A 50 -18.40 9.71 -1.19
C ARG A 50 -19.50 10.72 -1.53
N ARG A 51 -19.13 11.97 -1.88
CA ARG A 51 -20.09 13.03 -2.22
C ARG A 51 -20.88 12.69 -3.47
N GLN A 52 -20.30 11.97 -4.44
CA GLN A 52 -21.04 11.46 -5.59
C GLN A 52 -22.11 10.46 -5.14
N LEU A 53 -21.73 9.45 -4.35
CA LEU A 53 -22.66 8.45 -3.82
C LEU A 53 -23.78 9.08 -2.96
N GLU A 54 -23.46 10.10 -2.17
CA GLU A 54 -24.45 10.83 -1.36
C GLU A 54 -25.45 11.64 -2.20
N LEU A 55 -25.01 12.24 -3.31
CA LEU A 55 -25.84 13.13 -4.11
C LEU A 55 -26.76 12.40 -5.07
N VAL A 56 -26.28 11.34 -5.73
CA VAL A 56 -27.03 10.66 -6.81
C VAL A 56 -27.34 9.19 -6.52
N GLY A 57 -26.82 8.62 -5.43
CA GLY A 57 -26.99 7.21 -5.11
C GLY A 57 -26.13 6.27 -5.95
N LEU A 58 -26.18 4.96 -5.64
CA LEU A 58 -25.35 3.95 -6.31
C LEU A 58 -25.75 3.76 -7.77
N ASP A 59 -27.03 3.53 -8.05
CA ASP A 59 -27.51 3.19 -9.41
C ASP A 59 -27.12 4.25 -10.44
N GLU A 60 -27.33 5.53 -10.11
CA GLU A 60 -26.97 6.62 -11.00
C GLU A 60 -25.45 6.81 -11.07
N SER A 61 -24.73 6.62 -9.96
CA SER A 61 -23.26 6.63 -9.98
C SER A 61 -22.69 5.55 -10.90
N LEU A 62 -23.30 4.37 -10.94
CA LEU A 62 -22.91 3.27 -11.83
C LEU A 62 -23.17 3.62 -13.29
N ARG A 63 -24.31 4.20 -13.63
CA ARG A 63 -24.60 4.69 -14.99
C ARG A 63 -23.61 5.74 -15.46
N LEU A 64 -23.30 6.72 -14.59
CA LEU A 64 -22.30 7.75 -14.89
C LEU A 64 -20.90 7.16 -15.10
N ALA A 65 -20.51 6.18 -14.29
CA ALA A 65 -19.24 5.46 -14.43
C ALA A 65 -19.17 4.65 -15.74
N GLU A 66 -20.26 4.00 -16.14
CA GLU A 66 -20.36 3.29 -17.41
C GLU A 66 -20.20 4.22 -18.61
N ALA A 67 -20.81 5.42 -18.56
CA ALA A 67 -20.70 6.43 -19.59
C ALA A 67 -19.30 7.08 -19.65
N ALA A 68 -18.64 7.24 -18.50
CA ALA A 68 -17.32 7.87 -18.40
C ALA A 68 -16.16 6.95 -18.82
N GLY A 69 -16.26 5.63 -18.55
CA GLY A 69 -15.17 4.69 -18.81
C GLY A 69 -14.93 4.45 -20.30
N ALA A 70 -13.71 4.73 -20.77
CA ALA A 70 -13.35 4.59 -22.18
C ALA A 70 -13.21 3.11 -22.60
N THR A 71 -12.77 2.25 -21.68
CA THR A 71 -12.53 0.82 -21.94
C THR A 71 -13.36 -0.09 -21.03
N PRO A 72 -13.63 -1.35 -21.43
CA PRO A 72 -14.32 -2.32 -20.56
C PRO A 72 -13.61 -2.56 -19.22
N ALA A 73 -12.27 -2.52 -19.20
CA ALA A 73 -11.47 -2.67 -17.98
C ALA A 73 -11.63 -1.46 -17.05
N GLU A 74 -11.62 -0.25 -17.61
CA GLU A 74 -11.85 0.98 -16.85
C GLU A 74 -13.26 1.04 -16.25
N ARG A 75 -14.29 0.70 -17.03
CA ARG A 75 -15.68 0.60 -16.54
C ARG A 75 -15.80 -0.40 -15.39
N ARG A 76 -15.16 -1.57 -15.50
CA ARG A 76 -15.13 -2.57 -14.42
C ARG A 76 -14.48 -2.02 -13.15
N ARG A 77 -13.34 -1.34 -13.27
CA ARG A 77 -12.62 -0.74 -12.13
C ARG A 77 -13.42 0.39 -11.47
N LEU A 78 -14.08 1.25 -12.25
CA LEU A 78 -14.94 2.30 -11.72
C LEU A 78 -16.16 1.73 -10.99
N ARG A 79 -16.81 0.70 -11.55
CA ARG A 79 -17.90 -0.02 -10.90
C ARG A 79 -17.45 -0.61 -9.56
N GLU A 80 -16.35 -1.35 -9.55
CA GLU A 80 -15.83 -1.99 -8.33
C GLU A 80 -15.56 -0.96 -7.21
N ARG A 81 -14.97 0.19 -7.55
CA ARG A 81 -14.73 1.28 -6.59
C ARG A 81 -16.02 1.82 -5.98
N LEU A 82 -17.04 2.02 -6.80
CA LEU A 82 -18.34 2.52 -6.35
C LEU A 82 -19.04 1.52 -5.44
N GLU A 83 -19.05 0.24 -5.83
CA GLU A 83 -19.65 -0.85 -5.05
C GLU A 83 -18.97 -0.99 -3.68
N VAL A 84 -17.63 -1.03 -3.65
CA VAL A 84 -16.87 -1.14 -2.39
C VAL A 84 -17.11 0.07 -1.49
N ALA A 85 -17.05 1.28 -2.05
CA ALA A 85 -17.25 2.49 -1.26
C ALA A 85 -18.68 2.60 -0.73
N HIS A 86 -19.67 2.22 -1.53
CA HIS A 86 -21.07 2.18 -1.12
C HIS A 86 -21.29 1.18 0.02
N GLN A 87 -20.74 -0.02 -0.12
CA GLN A 87 -20.79 -1.05 0.93
C GLN A 87 -20.17 -0.54 2.25
N LEU A 88 -19.01 0.11 2.17
CA LEU A 88 -18.32 0.66 3.35
C LEU A 88 -19.07 1.83 4.01
N LEU A 89 -19.86 2.59 3.24
CA LEU A 89 -20.64 3.73 3.74
C LEU A 89 -21.97 3.31 4.39
N ILE A 90 -22.60 2.23 3.91
CA ILE A 90 -23.89 1.76 4.41
C ILE A 90 -23.73 0.75 5.54
N ASP A 91 -22.81 -0.20 5.36
CA ASP A 91 -22.66 -1.31 6.29
C ASP A 91 -21.49 -1.04 7.24
N LEU A 92 -21.80 -0.90 8.54
CA LEU A 92 -20.77 -0.94 9.57
C LEU A 92 -20.10 -2.32 9.58
N PRO A 93 -18.75 -2.40 9.67
CA PRO A 93 -18.07 -3.68 9.70
C PRO A 93 -18.49 -4.47 10.95
N ALA A 94 -18.77 -5.76 10.78
CA ALA A 94 -18.97 -6.64 11.92
C ALA A 94 -17.64 -6.83 12.68
N MET A 95 -17.70 -7.38 13.90
CA MET A 95 -16.48 -7.66 14.69
C MET A 95 -15.48 -8.56 13.94
N ASP A 96 -15.99 -9.52 13.17
CA ASP A 96 -15.16 -10.41 12.36
C ASP A 96 -14.61 -9.74 11.09
N ASP A 97 -15.13 -8.58 10.68
CA ASP A 97 -14.62 -7.77 9.57
C ASP A 97 -13.52 -6.80 10.01
N ILE A 98 -13.18 -6.77 11.30
CA ILE A 98 -12.09 -5.94 11.82
C ILE A 98 -10.78 -6.72 11.78
N ALA A 99 -9.78 -6.12 11.15
CA ALA A 99 -8.39 -6.58 11.17
C ALA A 99 -7.52 -5.62 11.98
N PHE A 100 -6.34 -6.08 12.38
CA PHE A 100 -5.39 -5.30 13.17
C PHE A 100 -3.99 -5.32 12.54
N LEU A 101 -3.34 -4.16 12.58
CA LEU A 101 -1.92 -4.01 12.25
C LEU A 101 -1.24 -3.12 13.29
N HIS A 102 0.00 -3.45 13.65
CA HIS A 102 0.81 -2.70 14.58
C HIS A 102 1.11 -1.30 14.00
N SER A 103 0.94 -0.27 14.82
CA SER A 103 1.05 1.13 14.41
C SER A 103 2.40 1.51 13.77
N GLY A 104 3.49 0.83 14.14
CA GLY A 104 4.79 1.01 13.50
C GLY A 104 4.81 0.53 12.04
N LEU A 105 4.13 -0.59 11.74
CA LEU A 105 3.98 -1.13 10.38
C LEU A 105 2.94 -0.38 9.54
N CYS A 106 2.12 0.47 10.16
CA CYS A 106 1.29 1.45 9.45
C CYS A 106 2.05 2.70 9.01
N GLN A 107 3.31 2.86 9.42
CA GLN A 107 4.15 4.03 9.11
C GLN A 107 5.44 3.66 8.39
N THR A 108 5.88 2.40 8.53
CA THR A 108 7.09 1.86 7.92
C THR A 108 6.72 0.58 7.18
N TYR A 109 7.27 0.39 5.98
CA TYR A 109 6.75 -0.63 5.07
C TYR A 109 7.81 -1.61 4.56
N LEU A 110 7.32 -2.81 4.24
CA LEU A 110 8.09 -3.84 3.56
C LEU A 110 8.41 -3.43 2.11
N PRO A 111 9.38 -4.07 1.44
CA PRO A 111 9.54 -3.93 0.01
C PRO A 111 8.24 -4.21 -0.77
N HIS A 112 7.98 -3.47 -1.86
CA HIS A 112 6.88 -3.76 -2.80
C HIS A 112 7.25 -4.93 -3.72
N THR A 113 8.52 -5.02 -4.09
CA THR A 113 9.07 -6.04 -4.98
C THR A 113 10.17 -6.83 -4.28
N ARG A 114 10.45 -8.04 -4.76
CA ARG A 114 11.54 -8.87 -4.25
C ARG A 114 12.87 -8.10 -4.34
N PRO A 115 13.60 -7.91 -3.23
CA PRO A 115 14.96 -7.38 -3.28
C PRO A 115 15.87 -8.29 -4.11
N LYS A 116 16.88 -7.69 -4.76
CA LYS A 116 17.79 -8.43 -5.65
C LYS A 116 18.61 -9.48 -4.92
N GLU A 117 19.00 -9.17 -3.69
CA GLU A 117 19.87 -9.97 -2.84
C GLU A 117 19.08 -10.46 -1.63
N ASN A 118 19.16 -11.75 -1.33
CA ASN A 118 18.46 -12.35 -0.18
C ASN A 118 19.17 -12.07 1.15
N HIS A 119 20.44 -11.68 1.16
CA HIS A 119 21.20 -11.45 2.39
C HIS A 119 21.17 -9.99 2.87
N SER A 120 20.66 -9.05 2.05
CA SER A 120 20.67 -7.63 2.40
C SER A 120 19.63 -7.31 3.48
N VAL A 121 20.05 -6.53 4.47
CA VAL A 121 19.16 -5.94 5.47
C VAL A 121 18.29 -4.87 4.82
N TRP A 122 16.99 -4.94 5.06
CA TRP A 122 16.06 -3.92 4.63
C TRP A 122 15.89 -2.86 5.72
N ARG A 123 16.06 -1.58 5.39
CA ARG A 123 15.85 -0.46 6.31
C ARG A 123 14.90 0.56 5.71
N ARG A 124 13.92 1.05 6.46
CA ARG A 124 13.02 2.14 6.07
C ARG A 124 12.80 3.13 7.19
N GLU A 125 12.74 4.40 6.83
CA GLU A 125 12.65 5.53 7.77
C GLU A 125 11.39 6.33 7.49
N ALA A 126 10.72 6.72 8.56
CA ALA A 126 9.45 7.43 8.53
C ALA A 126 9.45 8.53 9.60
N GLY A 127 10.15 9.62 9.31
CA GLY A 127 10.42 10.65 10.31
C GLY A 127 11.21 10.07 11.47
N ARG A 128 10.62 10.02 12.67
CA ARG A 128 11.27 9.48 13.87
C ARG A 128 11.25 7.96 14.00
N PHE A 129 10.57 7.23 13.10
CA PHE A 129 10.45 5.78 13.16
C PHE A 129 11.36 5.13 12.14
N THR A 130 12.06 4.06 12.52
CA THR A 130 12.88 3.25 11.62
C THR A 130 12.47 1.78 11.75
N LEU A 131 12.22 1.14 10.61
CA LEU A 131 12.05 -0.30 10.51
C LEU A 131 13.29 -0.92 9.90
N ILE A 132 13.83 -1.92 10.58
CA ILE A 132 14.94 -2.74 10.10
C ILE A 132 14.44 -4.18 10.02
N VAL A 133 14.60 -4.82 8.86
CA VAL A 133 14.26 -6.23 8.64
C VAL A 133 15.52 -6.97 8.21
N ALA A 134 16.02 -7.82 9.11
CA ALA A 134 17.18 -8.65 8.85
C ALA A 134 16.74 -10.02 8.29
N PRO A 135 17.28 -10.47 7.15
CA PRO A 135 16.92 -11.75 6.58
C PRO A 135 17.42 -12.90 7.45
N GLY A 136 16.57 -13.91 7.63
CA GLY A 136 16.96 -15.14 8.31
C GLY A 136 17.69 -16.13 7.41
N VAL A 137 18.31 -17.12 8.05
CA VAL A 137 19.02 -18.22 7.38
C VAL A 137 18.23 -19.52 7.52
N VAL A 138 18.19 -20.31 6.46
CA VAL A 138 17.67 -21.68 6.46
C VAL A 138 18.69 -22.58 5.76
N ASP A 139 19.22 -23.53 6.52
CA ASP A 139 20.14 -24.51 5.98
C ASP A 139 19.37 -25.70 5.38
N GLU A 140 19.06 -25.62 4.08
CA GLU A 140 18.43 -26.72 3.34
C GLU A 140 19.41 -27.81 2.88
N ARG A 141 20.67 -27.85 3.36
CA ARG A 141 21.66 -28.91 2.99
C ARG A 141 21.20 -30.33 3.31
N ARG A 142 20.12 -30.50 4.10
CA ARG A 142 19.46 -31.79 4.38
C ARG A 142 18.40 -32.23 3.36
N ARG A 143 18.02 -31.40 2.38
CA ARG A 143 17.09 -31.81 1.31
C ARG A 143 17.88 -32.45 0.17
N GLU A 144 17.60 -33.73 -0.10
CA GLU A 144 18.22 -34.61 -1.11
C GLU A 144 17.99 -34.20 -2.59
N ALA A 145 17.92 -32.90 -2.89
CA ALA A 145 17.81 -32.42 -4.27
C ALA A 145 19.21 -32.12 -4.85
N PRO A 146 19.52 -32.57 -6.08
CA PRO A 146 20.84 -32.34 -6.69
C PRO A 146 21.07 -30.84 -6.92
N ARG A 147 22.07 -30.27 -6.23
CA ARG A 147 22.45 -28.85 -6.38
C ARG A 147 23.35 -28.64 -7.59
N ARG A 148 23.11 -27.56 -8.34
CA ARG A 148 24.15 -26.91 -9.14
C ARG A 148 25.00 -26.08 -8.16
N ILE A 149 26.17 -26.59 -7.80
CA ILE A 149 27.16 -25.85 -7.01
C ILE A 149 27.64 -24.69 -7.88
N GLY A 150 27.33 -23.47 -7.46
CA GLY A 150 27.74 -22.24 -8.14
C GLY A 150 28.27 -21.22 -7.12
N PRO A 151 28.92 -20.13 -7.56
CA PRO A 151 29.65 -19.17 -6.71
C PRO A 151 28.77 -18.33 -5.74
N HIS A 152 27.49 -18.66 -5.55
CA HIS A 152 26.53 -17.92 -4.73
C HIS A 152 26.05 -18.69 -3.48
N GLU A 153 26.75 -19.75 -3.06
CA GLU A 153 26.36 -20.61 -1.93
C GLU A 153 25.96 -19.85 -0.65
N THR A 154 26.62 -18.73 -0.34
CA THR A 154 26.31 -17.92 0.85
C THR A 154 24.98 -17.16 0.74
N SER A 155 24.59 -16.71 -0.46
CA SER A 155 23.32 -16.01 -0.68
C SER A 155 22.13 -16.98 -0.68
N ASP A 156 22.34 -18.24 -1.04
CA ASP A 156 21.30 -19.28 -1.09
C ASP A 156 20.87 -19.76 0.30
N LEU A 157 21.69 -19.53 1.32
CA LEU A 157 21.35 -19.82 2.72
C LEU A 157 20.33 -18.83 3.31
N TYR A 158 20.26 -17.60 2.77
CA TYR A 158 19.31 -16.59 3.25
C TYR A 158 17.96 -16.73 2.55
N VAL A 159 16.88 -16.74 3.35
CA VAL A 159 15.52 -16.76 2.79
C VAL A 159 15.12 -15.41 2.19
N GLY A 160 15.79 -14.33 2.60
CA GLY A 160 15.50 -12.95 2.23
C GLY A 160 14.33 -12.32 2.98
N VAL A 161 14.20 -11.01 2.87
CA VAL A 161 13.14 -10.24 3.54
C VAL A 161 11.78 -10.45 2.86
N PRO A 162 10.67 -10.41 3.60
CA PRO A 162 9.32 -10.52 3.04
C PRO A 162 8.94 -9.28 2.24
N PHE A 163 8.14 -9.45 1.19
CA PHE A 163 7.82 -8.38 0.25
C PHE A 163 6.43 -8.52 -0.38
N GLY A 164 5.99 -7.44 -1.02
CA GLY A 164 4.77 -7.39 -1.82
C GLY A 164 3.48 -7.49 -0.99
N PRO A 165 2.34 -7.64 -1.69
CA PRO A 165 1.03 -7.60 -1.04
C PRO A 165 0.80 -8.82 -0.14
N LYS A 166 1.26 -10.01 -0.53
CA LYS A 166 1.02 -11.26 0.21
C LYS A 166 1.65 -11.23 1.61
N ALA A 167 2.88 -10.71 1.73
CA ALA A 167 3.51 -10.53 3.03
C ALA A 167 2.72 -9.61 3.96
N ARG A 168 2.17 -8.50 3.43
CA ARG A 168 1.34 -7.55 4.18
C ARG A 168 0.05 -8.21 4.67
N LEU A 169 -0.63 -8.94 3.79
CA LEU A 169 -1.84 -9.70 4.14
C LEU A 169 -1.57 -10.73 5.24
N ILE A 170 -0.45 -11.46 5.16
CA ILE A 170 -0.05 -12.41 6.20
C ILE A 170 0.21 -11.68 7.53
N LEU A 171 0.94 -10.55 7.53
CA LEU A 171 1.19 -9.78 8.75
C LEU A 171 -0.10 -9.25 9.38
N ILE A 172 -1.01 -8.71 8.57
CA ILE A 172 -2.34 -8.26 9.03
C ILE A 172 -3.10 -9.44 9.65
N TYR A 173 -3.11 -10.61 9.01
CA TYR A 173 -3.78 -11.80 9.52
C TYR A 173 -3.19 -12.27 10.86
N LEU A 174 -1.86 -12.44 10.93
CA LEU A 174 -1.17 -12.90 12.13
C LEU A 174 -1.42 -11.97 13.32
N GLN A 175 -1.49 -10.65 13.07
CA GLN A 175 -1.74 -9.67 14.11
C GLN A 175 -3.22 -9.57 14.49
N THR A 176 -4.12 -9.80 13.54
CA THR A 176 -5.56 -9.88 13.81
C THR A 176 -5.88 -11.07 14.70
N GLU A 177 -5.41 -12.27 14.36
CA GLU A 177 -5.62 -13.47 15.18
C GLU A 177 -4.76 -13.43 16.45
N GLY A 178 -3.58 -12.79 16.36
CA GLY A 178 -2.70 -12.50 17.50
C GLY A 178 -3.38 -11.73 18.62
N ARG A 179 -4.35 -10.86 18.30
CA ARG A 179 -5.14 -10.14 19.30
C ARG A 179 -6.06 -11.06 20.11
N LYS A 180 -6.48 -12.19 19.54
CA LYS A 180 -7.33 -13.19 20.19
C LYS A 180 -6.50 -14.19 20.99
N SER A 181 -5.39 -14.66 20.41
CA SER A 181 -4.51 -15.67 21.00
C SER A 181 -3.06 -15.47 20.55
N ARG A 182 -2.10 -15.71 21.44
CA ARG A 182 -0.67 -15.68 21.10
C ARG A 182 -0.28 -16.77 20.09
N VAL A 183 -0.99 -17.90 20.14
CA VAL A 183 -0.88 -18.99 19.15
C VAL A 183 -1.94 -18.79 18.09
N VAL A 184 -1.50 -18.44 16.88
CA VAL A 184 -2.34 -18.17 15.72
C VAL A 184 -2.54 -19.46 14.92
N ASN A 185 -3.80 -19.82 14.69
CA ASN A 185 -4.18 -20.95 13.85
C ASN A 185 -4.47 -20.45 12.42
N MET A 186 -3.86 -21.06 11.41
CA MET A 186 -4.06 -20.72 10.00
C MET A 186 -5.23 -21.49 9.35
N GLY A 187 -6.06 -22.17 10.15
CA GLY A 187 -7.20 -22.95 9.66
C GLY A 187 -6.84 -24.37 9.22
N PRO A 188 -7.80 -25.10 8.61
CA PRO A 188 -7.70 -26.54 8.37
C PRO A 188 -6.87 -26.93 7.14
N SER A 189 -6.57 -25.99 6.24
CA SER A 189 -5.68 -26.23 5.10
C SER A 189 -5.05 -24.92 4.61
N MET A 190 -3.90 -25.01 3.92
CA MET A 190 -3.28 -23.88 3.23
C MET A 190 -4.25 -23.18 2.27
N SER A 191 -5.05 -23.96 1.53
CA SER A 191 -6.03 -23.41 0.59
C SER A 191 -7.15 -22.65 1.30
N ALA A 192 -7.62 -23.15 2.45
CA ALA A 192 -8.61 -22.44 3.27
C ALA A 192 -8.02 -21.14 3.83
N TRP A 193 -6.76 -21.17 4.27
CA TRP A 193 -6.06 -19.99 4.76
C TRP A 193 -5.87 -18.93 3.69
N ILE A 194 -5.42 -19.33 2.49
CA ILE A 194 -5.23 -18.40 1.37
C ILE A 194 -6.56 -17.71 1.00
N ARG A 195 -7.68 -18.45 1.05
CA ARG A 195 -9.01 -17.84 0.88
C ARG A 195 -9.36 -16.84 1.97
N SER A 196 -9.02 -17.12 3.24
CA SER A 196 -9.28 -16.18 4.33
C SER A 196 -8.43 -14.91 4.25
N LEU A 197 -7.30 -14.94 3.53
CA LEU A 197 -6.52 -13.76 3.15
C LEU A 197 -7.14 -12.97 1.97
N GLY A 198 -8.27 -13.42 1.40
CA GLY A 198 -8.89 -12.81 0.23
C GLY A 198 -8.17 -13.11 -1.08
N LEU A 199 -7.35 -14.17 -1.14
CA LEU A 199 -6.57 -14.52 -2.32
C LEU A 199 -7.15 -15.73 -3.06
N ALA A 200 -7.05 -15.70 -4.39
CA ALA A 200 -7.38 -16.85 -5.22
C ALA A 200 -6.37 -18.00 -5.00
N VAL A 201 -6.90 -19.22 -4.84
CA VAL A 201 -6.08 -20.43 -4.63
C VAL A 201 -5.69 -21.02 -5.97
N THR A 202 -4.41 -20.93 -6.31
CA THR A 202 -3.85 -21.55 -7.51
C THR A 202 -2.59 -22.35 -7.16
N GLY A 203 -2.49 -23.55 -7.75
CA GLY A 203 -1.34 -24.44 -7.62
C GLY A 203 -0.25 -24.19 -8.67
N GLY A 204 0.76 -25.06 -8.68
CA GLY A 204 1.88 -24.99 -9.62
C GLY A 204 3.01 -24.04 -9.21
N GLN A 205 4.11 -24.05 -9.97
CA GLN A 205 5.34 -23.33 -9.63
C GLN A 205 5.12 -21.80 -9.46
N LYS A 206 4.23 -21.21 -10.27
CA LYS A 206 3.87 -19.79 -10.23
C LYS A 206 2.54 -19.52 -9.51
N GLY A 207 1.97 -20.53 -8.85
CA GLY A 207 0.68 -20.41 -8.16
C GLY A 207 0.76 -19.63 -6.85
N THR A 208 -0.39 -19.15 -6.38
CA THR A 208 -0.53 -18.41 -5.12
C THR A 208 -0.04 -19.22 -3.93
N ILE A 209 -0.24 -20.54 -3.92
CA ILE A 209 0.18 -21.42 -2.80
C ILE A 209 1.69 -21.31 -2.54
N ASN A 210 2.50 -21.40 -3.59
CA ASN A 210 3.95 -21.32 -3.45
C ASN A 210 4.41 -19.90 -3.07
N ALA A 211 3.80 -18.88 -3.65
CA ALA A 211 4.10 -17.49 -3.31
C ALA A 211 3.77 -17.18 -1.84
N VAL A 212 2.65 -17.68 -1.31
CA VAL A 212 2.28 -17.53 0.11
C VAL A 212 3.24 -18.29 1.02
N ARG A 213 3.58 -19.55 0.68
CA ARG A 213 4.58 -20.34 1.42
C ARG A 213 5.92 -19.63 1.52
N GLU A 214 6.38 -19.04 0.42
CA GLU A 214 7.63 -18.26 0.40
C GLU A 214 7.56 -17.09 1.40
N GLN A 215 6.49 -16.29 1.36
CA GLN A 215 6.37 -15.15 2.27
C GLN A 215 6.22 -15.56 3.74
N VAL A 216 5.53 -16.68 4.02
CA VAL A 216 5.46 -17.25 5.39
C VAL A 216 6.83 -17.62 5.90
N LEU A 217 7.64 -18.32 5.10
CA LEU A 217 8.99 -18.71 5.48
C LEU A 217 9.87 -17.49 5.76
N ARG A 218 9.79 -16.46 4.90
CA ARG A 218 10.50 -15.19 5.07
C ARG A 218 10.07 -14.50 6.37
N ILE A 219 8.78 -14.34 6.63
CA ILE A 219 8.26 -13.70 7.85
C ILE A 219 8.71 -14.46 9.10
N ALA A 220 8.64 -15.79 9.09
CA ALA A 220 8.99 -16.60 10.25
C ALA A 220 10.48 -16.60 10.58
N ARG A 221 11.34 -16.33 9.60
CA ARG A 221 12.80 -16.36 9.76
C ARG A 221 13.43 -14.98 9.90
N CYS A 222 12.79 -13.93 9.39
CA CYS A 222 13.32 -12.58 9.50
C CYS A 222 13.17 -12.03 10.93
N SER A 223 14.13 -11.21 11.33
CA SER A 223 14.01 -10.36 12.52
C SER A 223 13.49 -8.98 12.11
N PHE A 224 12.57 -8.44 12.89
CA PHE A 224 12.03 -7.09 12.71
C PHE A 224 12.46 -6.24 13.90
N THR A 225 13.06 -5.10 13.63
CA THR A 225 13.45 -4.14 14.66
C THR A 225 12.75 -2.82 14.36
N LEU A 226 12.00 -2.32 15.34
CA LEU A 226 11.40 -0.99 15.27
C LEU A 226 12.15 -0.08 16.22
N GLN A 227 12.69 1.01 15.67
CA GLN A 227 13.39 2.03 16.41
C GLN A 227 12.57 3.32 16.33
N TRP A 228 12.51 4.06 17.43
CA TRP A 228 11.96 5.41 17.38
C TRP A 228 12.66 6.35 18.36
N GLU A 229 12.71 7.62 17.97
CA GLU A 229 13.20 8.68 18.83
C GLU A 229 12.05 9.23 19.68
N GLU A 230 12.19 9.14 21.00
CA GLU A 230 11.33 9.84 21.96
C GLU A 230 11.95 11.19 22.30
N ARG A 231 11.15 12.25 22.24
CA ARG A 231 11.54 13.56 22.79
C ARG A 231 10.83 13.74 24.11
N ASP A 232 11.59 14.02 25.15
CA ASP A 232 11.03 14.39 26.44
C ASP A 232 10.53 15.86 26.42
N ALA A 233 9.83 16.26 27.48
CA ALA A 233 9.33 17.62 27.63
C ALA A 233 10.45 18.68 27.77
N ALA A 234 11.68 18.26 28.07
CA ALA A 234 12.86 19.11 28.16
C ALA A 234 13.60 19.24 26.81
N GLY A 235 13.13 18.56 25.76
CA GLY A 235 13.72 18.58 24.42
C GLY A 235 14.87 17.59 24.23
N ASN A 236 15.19 16.76 25.22
CA ASN A 236 16.18 15.70 25.05
C ASN A 236 15.61 14.61 24.17
N THR A 237 16.44 14.10 23.25
CA THR A 237 16.06 13.02 22.35
C THR A 237 16.66 11.72 22.87
N THR A 238 15.81 10.79 23.30
CA THR A 238 16.19 9.44 23.70
C THR A 238 15.85 8.49 22.56
N MET A 239 16.84 7.73 22.08
CA MET A 239 16.61 6.69 21.09
C MET A 239 16.08 5.43 21.78
N SER A 240 14.81 5.12 21.54
CA SER A 240 14.18 3.88 22.00
C SER A 240 14.28 2.83 20.88
N VAL A 241 15.05 1.78 21.12
CA VAL A 241 15.18 0.63 20.21
C VAL A 241 14.40 -0.53 20.79
N ARG A 242 13.46 -1.11 20.03
CA ARG A 242 12.85 -2.39 20.38
C ARG A 242 13.06 -3.40 19.27
N ASP A 243 13.87 -4.40 19.58
CA ASP A 243 13.99 -5.60 18.77
C ASP A 243 12.74 -6.45 18.98
N GLN A 244 11.94 -6.59 17.93
CA GLN A 244 10.67 -7.31 18.00
C GLN A 244 10.68 -8.43 16.97
N ARG A 245 11.21 -9.59 17.35
CA ARG A 245 11.00 -10.77 16.54
C ARG A 245 9.49 -11.07 16.54
N ILE A 246 8.84 -11.01 15.37
CA ILE A 246 7.37 -11.13 15.26
C ILE A 246 6.92 -12.56 15.59
N VAL A 247 7.69 -13.57 15.15
CA VAL A 247 7.37 -14.99 15.28
C VAL A 247 8.42 -15.70 16.13
N GLU A 248 7.99 -16.36 17.21
CA GLU A 248 8.86 -17.15 18.08
C GLU A 248 9.16 -18.53 17.48
N GLY A 249 8.14 -19.12 16.87
CA GLY A 249 8.18 -20.40 16.17
C GLY A 249 7.10 -20.46 15.09
N LEU A 250 7.48 -21.00 13.93
CA LEU A 250 6.55 -21.37 12.87
C LEU A 250 6.53 -22.89 12.79
N THR A 251 5.37 -23.45 13.09
CA THR A 251 5.15 -24.87 13.05
C THR A 251 4.22 -25.17 11.88
N LEU A 252 4.82 -25.56 10.76
CA LEU A 252 4.11 -26.14 9.64
C LEU A 252 4.34 -27.65 9.69
N TRP A 253 3.79 -28.36 10.69
CA TRP A 253 3.94 -29.81 10.71
C TRP A 253 3.13 -30.41 9.55
N ASN A 254 3.84 -31.10 8.66
CA ASN A 254 3.37 -32.36 8.10
C ASN A 254 3.96 -33.45 9.00
N GLY A 255 3.13 -34.10 9.83
CA GLY A 255 3.58 -35.24 10.61
C GLY A 255 4.13 -36.33 9.68
N ALA A 256 5.21 -36.99 10.09
CA ALA A 256 5.88 -38.04 9.32
C ALA A 256 4.96 -39.21 8.91
N SER A 257 3.76 -39.31 9.48
CA SER A 257 2.76 -40.34 9.19
C SER A 257 1.70 -39.94 8.16
N ASP A 258 1.53 -38.66 7.82
CA ASP A 258 0.51 -38.22 6.86
C ASP A 258 0.85 -36.87 6.18
N PRO A 259 1.35 -36.89 4.93
CA PRO A 259 1.64 -35.70 4.13
C PRO A 259 0.42 -34.81 3.82
N SER A 260 -0.80 -35.28 4.10
CA SER A 260 -2.05 -34.57 3.83
C SER A 260 -2.51 -33.63 4.97
N LYS A 261 -1.94 -33.75 6.18
CA LYS A 261 -2.47 -33.09 7.38
C LYS A 261 -1.78 -31.77 7.68
N TRP A 262 -2.32 -30.69 7.12
CA TRP A 262 -1.97 -29.30 7.47
C TRP A 262 -2.29 -29.01 8.94
N SER A 263 -1.26 -28.65 9.71
CA SER A 263 -1.41 -28.07 11.05
C SER A 263 -0.62 -26.77 11.13
N GLY A 264 -1.11 -25.75 10.41
CA GLY A 264 -0.44 -24.45 10.34
C GLY A 264 -0.70 -23.64 11.61
N THR A 265 0.24 -23.67 12.56
CA THR A 265 0.23 -22.78 13.73
C THR A 265 1.47 -21.88 13.74
N VAL A 266 1.27 -20.63 14.13
CA VAL A 266 2.34 -19.67 14.37
C VAL A 266 2.22 -19.16 15.79
N GLU A 267 3.32 -19.18 16.50
CA GLU A 267 3.40 -18.61 17.84
C GLU A 267 4.09 -17.25 17.78
N LEU A 268 3.38 -16.20 18.21
CA LEU A 268 3.93 -14.87 18.34
C LEU A 268 4.85 -14.81 19.58
N THR A 269 5.94 -14.04 19.48
CA THR A 269 6.77 -13.80 20.66
C THR A 269 5.98 -13.06 21.74
N GLN A 270 6.30 -13.36 23.00
CA GLN A 270 5.63 -12.74 24.14
C GLN A 270 5.69 -11.20 24.05
N GLN A 271 6.88 -10.65 23.78
CA GLN A 271 7.09 -9.20 23.70
C GLN A 271 6.27 -8.56 22.59
N PHE A 272 6.27 -9.14 21.38
CA PHE A 272 5.48 -8.61 20.27
C PHE A 272 3.98 -8.70 20.56
N TRP A 273 3.51 -9.80 21.17
CA TRP A 273 2.11 -9.99 21.50
C TRP A 273 1.59 -8.97 22.53
N GLU A 274 2.37 -8.66 23.55
CA GLU A 274 2.05 -7.61 24.54
C GLU A 274 1.94 -6.24 23.85
N HIS A 275 2.95 -5.88 23.05
CA HIS A 275 2.95 -4.62 22.29
C HIS A 275 1.78 -4.51 21.31
N LEU A 276 1.44 -5.60 20.63
CA LEU A 276 0.33 -5.64 19.68
C LEU A 276 -1.01 -5.32 20.35
N LYS A 277 -1.20 -5.70 21.63
CA LYS A 277 -2.42 -5.38 22.36
C LYS A 277 -2.59 -3.88 22.61
N GLU A 278 -1.49 -3.18 22.81
CA GLU A 278 -1.47 -1.75 23.15
C GLU A 278 -1.39 -0.84 21.91
N HIS A 279 -0.76 -1.32 20.83
CA HIS A 279 -0.38 -0.50 19.68
C HIS A 279 -0.92 -1.01 18.35
N SER A 280 -2.12 -1.60 18.36
CA SER A 280 -2.82 -2.03 17.14
C SER A 280 -3.72 -0.94 16.57
N VAL A 281 -3.75 -0.86 15.24
CA VAL A 281 -4.62 0.00 14.44
C VAL A 281 -5.71 -0.89 13.85
N PRO A 282 -7.00 -0.58 14.09
CA PRO A 282 -8.11 -1.30 13.49
C PRO A 282 -8.22 -0.95 12.01
N LEU A 283 -8.47 -1.97 11.19
CA LEU A 283 -8.59 -1.92 9.73
C LEU A 283 -9.86 -2.66 9.31
N ASP A 284 -10.46 -2.25 8.20
CA ASP A 284 -11.63 -2.91 7.61
C ASP A 284 -11.16 -4.00 6.61
N LYS A 285 -11.57 -5.26 6.83
CA LYS A 285 -11.19 -6.39 5.98
C LYS A 285 -11.73 -6.25 4.55
N ARG A 286 -12.85 -5.57 4.34
CA ARG A 286 -13.43 -5.34 3.00
C ARG A 286 -12.53 -4.41 2.18
N ALA A 287 -12.01 -3.36 2.82
CA ALA A 287 -11.01 -2.48 2.22
C ALA A 287 -9.70 -3.21 1.90
N ILE A 288 -9.23 -4.07 2.83
CA ILE A 288 -8.04 -4.90 2.62
C ILE A 288 -8.25 -5.86 1.44
N ALA A 289 -9.43 -6.48 1.32
CA ALA A 289 -9.75 -7.39 0.22
C ALA A 289 -9.71 -6.68 -1.14
N HIS A 290 -10.29 -5.48 -1.24
CA HIS A 290 -10.23 -4.64 -2.44
C HIS A 290 -8.78 -4.29 -2.83
N LEU A 291 -7.92 -4.03 -1.84
CA LEU A 291 -6.52 -3.65 -2.05
C LEU A 291 -5.54 -4.84 -2.07
N SER A 292 -6.03 -6.07 -1.96
CA SER A 292 -5.24 -7.29 -1.67
C SER A 292 -4.12 -7.60 -2.66
N ASN A 293 -4.20 -7.09 -3.90
CA ASN A 293 -3.19 -7.28 -4.93
C ASN A 293 -2.27 -6.07 -5.13
N ASN A 294 -2.41 -5.00 -4.34
CA ASN A 294 -1.67 -3.76 -4.49
C ASN A 294 -0.95 -3.39 -3.18
N SER A 295 0.36 -3.66 -3.12
CA SER A 295 1.15 -3.38 -1.92
C SER A 295 1.21 -1.89 -1.57
N LEU A 296 1.33 -1.00 -2.57
CA LEU A 296 1.32 0.44 -2.34
C LEU A 296 -0.06 0.92 -1.85
N GLY A 297 -1.13 0.31 -2.37
CA GLY A 297 -2.49 0.58 -1.93
C GLY A 297 -2.72 0.20 -0.47
N LEU A 298 -2.28 -1.00 -0.06
CA LEU A 298 -2.33 -1.44 1.34
C LEU A 298 -1.53 -0.52 2.27
N ASP A 299 -0.35 -0.08 1.84
CA ASP A 299 0.49 0.82 2.63
C ASP A 299 -0.15 2.19 2.81
N LEU A 300 -0.69 2.78 1.73
CA LEU A 300 -1.42 4.05 1.81
C LEU A 300 -2.67 3.93 2.68
N TYR A 301 -3.44 2.85 2.52
CA TYR A 301 -4.64 2.60 3.32
C TYR A 301 -4.30 2.52 4.81
N THR A 302 -3.29 1.73 5.18
CA THR A 302 -2.87 1.59 6.58
C THR A 302 -2.25 2.88 7.13
N LEU A 303 -1.52 3.66 6.30
CA LEU A 303 -1.05 5.01 6.64
C LEU A 303 -2.21 5.90 7.03
N PHE A 304 -3.26 5.91 6.20
CA PHE A 304 -4.41 6.80 6.36
C PHE A 304 -5.27 6.38 7.55
N ALA A 305 -5.53 5.08 7.71
CA ALA A 305 -6.25 4.54 8.86
C ALA A 305 -5.53 4.87 10.19
N TYR A 306 -4.20 4.89 10.18
CA TYR A 306 -3.42 5.37 11.31
C TYR A 306 -3.46 6.91 11.46
N ARG A 307 -3.18 7.66 10.39
CA ARG A 307 -2.81 9.07 10.52
C ARG A 307 -4.03 10.01 10.52
N LEU A 308 -4.99 9.82 9.60
CA LEU A 308 -6.09 10.77 9.41
C LEU A 308 -6.95 11.00 10.67
N PRO A 309 -7.30 9.97 11.47
CA PRO A 309 -8.14 10.15 12.66
C PRO A 309 -7.42 10.82 13.83
N ARG A 310 -6.10 10.99 13.71
CA ARG A 310 -5.22 11.61 14.72
C ARG A 310 -4.81 13.03 14.35
N LEU A 311 -5.11 13.49 13.13
CA LEU A 311 -4.83 14.85 12.72
C LEU A 311 -5.81 15.83 13.38
N ARG A 312 -5.27 16.93 13.91
CA ARG A 312 -6.06 18.09 14.40
C ARG A 312 -6.18 19.20 13.36
N GLN A 313 -5.23 19.24 12.43
CA GLN A 313 -5.14 20.20 11.35
C GLN A 313 -4.62 19.50 10.10
N ASP A 314 -4.75 20.18 8.96
CA ASP A 314 -4.25 19.68 7.68
C ASP A 314 -2.73 19.44 7.74
N LEU A 315 -2.30 18.32 7.18
CA LEU A 315 -0.90 17.94 7.10
C LEU A 315 -0.51 17.71 5.64
N HIS A 316 0.53 18.40 5.20
CA HIS A 316 1.08 18.21 3.88
C HIS A 316 2.29 17.26 3.91
N LEU A 317 2.10 16.04 3.40
CA LEU A 317 3.16 15.06 3.24
C LEU A 317 3.84 15.24 1.88
N ARG A 318 5.07 15.74 1.89
CA ARG A 318 5.84 16.00 0.65
C ARG A 318 6.24 14.70 -0.03
N TRP A 319 6.40 14.73 -1.36
CA TRP A 319 6.84 13.55 -2.11
C TRP A 319 8.18 12.96 -1.64
N ALA A 320 9.10 13.80 -1.15
CA ALA A 320 10.37 13.34 -0.58
C ALA A 320 10.15 12.50 0.69
N GLN A 321 9.30 12.96 1.60
CA GLN A 321 8.95 12.24 2.84
C GLN A 321 8.21 10.93 2.52
N LEU A 322 7.30 10.96 1.54
CA LEU A 322 6.61 9.75 1.09
C LEU A 322 7.57 8.76 0.43
N LEU A 323 8.65 9.22 -0.20
CA LEU A 323 9.67 8.35 -0.79
C LEU A 323 10.48 7.61 0.28
N GLU A 324 10.84 8.29 1.37
CA GLU A 324 11.52 7.69 2.51
C GLU A 324 10.64 6.60 3.17
N GLN A 325 9.34 6.89 3.31
CA GLN A 325 8.35 6.01 3.93
C GLN A 325 7.97 4.82 3.03
N LEU A 326 7.46 5.10 1.82
CA LEU A 326 6.79 4.14 0.93
C LEU A 326 7.67 3.66 -0.23
N GLY A 327 8.77 4.35 -0.51
CA GLY A 327 9.63 4.06 -1.67
C GLY A 327 10.42 2.79 -1.44
N SER A 328 10.05 1.69 -2.10
CA SER A 328 10.82 0.45 -1.99
C SER A 328 11.73 0.19 -3.20
N ALA A 329 11.35 0.63 -4.39
CA ALA A 329 12.12 0.43 -5.62
C ALA A 329 12.44 1.74 -6.35
N GLU A 330 11.70 2.80 -6.05
CA GLU A 330 11.79 4.10 -6.71
C GLU A 330 12.91 4.91 -6.09
N LYS A 331 13.86 5.34 -6.92
CA LYS A 331 14.85 6.36 -6.54
C LYS A 331 14.33 7.79 -6.74
N GLN A 332 13.21 7.94 -7.45
CA GLN A 332 12.72 9.24 -7.91
C GLN A 332 11.30 9.52 -7.40
N THR A 333 11.13 10.72 -6.84
CA THR A 333 9.85 11.24 -6.34
C THR A 333 8.78 11.32 -7.43
N LYS A 334 9.16 11.59 -8.70
CA LYS A 334 8.23 11.65 -9.84
C LYS A 334 7.54 10.33 -10.09
N THR A 335 8.29 9.23 -10.12
CA THR A 335 7.74 7.87 -10.33
C THR A 335 6.81 7.48 -9.18
N LEU A 336 7.20 7.76 -7.94
CA LEU A 336 6.35 7.52 -6.79
C LEU A 336 5.04 8.32 -6.88
N ALA A 337 5.12 9.62 -7.18
CA ALA A 337 3.95 10.48 -7.30
C ALA A 337 3.00 10.01 -8.42
N TYR A 338 3.54 9.50 -9.54
CA TYR A 338 2.75 8.88 -10.60
C TYR A 338 2.01 7.62 -10.07
N ARG A 339 2.73 6.68 -9.47
CA ARG A 339 2.14 5.45 -8.91
C ARG A 339 1.09 5.73 -7.84
N ILE A 340 1.34 6.70 -6.94
CA ILE A 340 0.37 7.11 -5.92
C ILE A 340 -0.89 7.66 -6.58
N ARG A 341 -0.78 8.49 -7.62
CA ARG A 341 -1.97 9.01 -8.35
C ARG A 341 -2.80 7.90 -8.99
N GLU A 342 -2.15 6.86 -9.52
CA GLU A 342 -2.86 5.72 -10.12
C GLU A 342 -3.59 4.85 -9.10
N VAL A 343 -3.04 4.73 -7.89
CA VAL A 343 -3.53 3.83 -6.84
C VAL A 343 -4.49 4.51 -5.87
N LEU A 344 -4.33 5.81 -5.62
CA LEU A 344 -5.12 6.55 -4.64
C LEU A 344 -6.64 6.42 -4.83
N PRO A 345 -7.21 6.39 -6.05
CA PRO A 345 -8.66 6.21 -6.18
C PRO A 345 -9.18 4.86 -5.66
N ASP A 346 -8.37 3.78 -5.73
CA ASP A 346 -8.73 2.49 -5.12
C ASP A 346 -8.65 2.57 -3.59
N VAL A 347 -7.65 3.31 -3.06
CA VAL A 347 -7.49 3.52 -1.61
C VAL A 347 -8.65 4.34 -1.04
N VAL A 348 -9.08 5.39 -1.74
CA VAL A 348 -10.23 6.22 -1.32
C VAL A 348 -11.54 5.43 -1.46
N ALA A 349 -11.67 4.54 -2.43
CA ALA A 349 -12.81 3.62 -2.49
C ALA A 349 -12.85 2.68 -1.27
N GLY A 350 -11.69 2.15 -0.85
CA GLY A 350 -11.55 1.36 0.37
C GLY A 350 -11.59 2.16 1.68
N TYR A 351 -11.59 3.49 1.63
CA TYR A 351 -11.73 4.34 2.81
C TYR A 351 -12.49 5.63 2.42
N PRO A 352 -13.81 5.56 2.20
CA PRO A 352 -14.59 6.67 1.63
C PRO A 352 -14.57 7.95 2.46
N GLU A 353 -14.39 7.82 3.77
CA GLU A 353 -14.27 8.94 4.71
C GLU A 353 -12.89 9.65 4.65
N ALA A 354 -11.90 9.08 3.96
CA ALA A 354 -10.56 9.64 3.87
C ALA A 354 -10.55 10.94 3.05
N ARG A 355 -10.23 12.05 3.72
CA ARG A 355 -10.06 13.36 3.09
C ARG A 355 -8.60 13.58 2.70
N VAL A 356 -8.24 13.11 1.52
CA VAL A 356 -6.89 13.20 0.95
C VAL A 356 -6.93 13.86 -0.43
N GLU A 357 -6.03 14.81 -0.64
CA GLU A 357 -5.93 15.58 -1.89
C GLU A 357 -4.51 15.49 -2.46
N VAL A 358 -4.40 15.21 -3.76
CA VAL A 358 -3.11 15.20 -4.45
C VAL A 358 -2.75 16.62 -4.85
N THR A 359 -1.59 17.10 -4.38
CA THR A 359 -1.06 18.40 -4.74
C THR A 359 0.13 18.26 -5.68
N ARG A 360 0.67 19.38 -6.18
CA ARG A 360 1.92 19.39 -6.95
C ARG A 360 3.10 18.80 -6.16
N HIS A 361 3.16 19.05 -4.86
CA HIS A 361 4.34 18.80 -4.02
C HIS A 361 4.20 17.61 -3.05
N GLY A 362 3.02 16.97 -3.00
CA GLY A 362 2.75 15.90 -2.06
C GLY A 362 1.27 15.53 -1.93
N LEU A 363 0.93 14.88 -0.82
CA LEU A 363 -0.45 14.63 -0.41
C LEU A 363 -0.86 15.60 0.70
N LEU A 364 -1.99 16.27 0.54
CA LEU A 364 -2.63 17.04 1.61
C LEU A 364 -3.60 16.11 2.33
N LEU A 365 -3.29 15.79 3.58
CA LEU A 365 -4.10 14.96 4.47
C LEU A 365 -4.92 15.87 5.38
N LYS A 366 -6.24 15.71 5.38
CA LYS A 366 -7.13 16.47 6.28
C LYS A 366 -7.64 15.54 7.39
N PRO A 367 -7.93 16.05 8.60
CA PRO A 367 -8.57 15.27 9.66
C PRO A 367 -9.74 14.46 9.10
N SER A 368 -9.88 13.18 9.40
CA SER A 368 -10.95 12.36 8.82
C SER A 368 -11.52 11.38 9.85
N GLN A 369 -12.75 10.92 9.63
CA GLN A 369 -13.34 9.88 10.48
C GLN A 369 -12.53 8.58 10.34
N PRO A 370 -12.40 7.77 11.41
CA PRO A 370 -11.64 6.53 11.36
C PRO A 370 -12.27 5.49 10.42
N ALA A 371 -11.43 4.70 9.74
CA ALA A 371 -11.86 3.64 8.84
C ALA A 371 -12.73 2.59 9.55
N VAL A 372 -12.47 2.36 10.84
CA VAL A 372 -13.30 1.56 11.73
C VAL A 372 -13.75 2.46 12.89
N PRO A 373 -15.07 2.65 13.10
CA PRO A 373 -15.60 3.42 14.22
C PRO A 373 -15.03 3.01 15.59
N ARG A 374 -14.70 4.01 16.42
CA ARG A 374 -14.09 3.80 17.75
C ARG A 374 -15.00 3.01 18.71
N THR A 375 -16.31 3.06 18.50
CA THR A 375 -17.31 2.36 19.33
C THR A 375 -17.23 0.84 19.20
N MET A 376 -16.75 0.32 18.06
CA MET A 376 -16.60 -1.12 17.81
C MET A 376 -15.26 -1.66 18.31
N VAL A 377 -14.49 -0.80 18.96
CA VAL A 377 -13.13 -1.06 19.38
C VAL A 377 -13.09 -0.92 20.90
N ASN A 378 -13.52 -1.97 21.61
CA ASN A 378 -13.58 -2.00 23.07
C ASN A 378 -12.25 -1.57 23.71
N GLY A 379 -12.24 -0.40 24.35
CA GLY A 379 -11.16 0.06 25.22
C GLY A 379 -9.90 0.62 24.53
N MET A 380 -9.85 0.77 23.20
CA MET A 380 -8.65 1.33 22.57
C MET A 380 -8.68 2.86 22.55
N ARG A 381 -7.90 3.47 23.44
CA ARG A 381 -7.40 4.82 23.20
C ARG A 381 -6.44 4.73 22.01
N LEU A 382 -6.79 5.37 20.89
CA LEU A 382 -5.77 5.80 19.94
C LEU A 382 -4.82 6.65 20.77
N LEU A 383 -3.61 6.15 21.07
CA LEU A 383 -2.67 6.88 21.91
C LEU A 383 -2.63 8.34 21.45
N ASP A 384 -3.05 9.23 22.37
CA ASP A 384 -3.01 10.66 22.13
C ASP A 384 -1.55 11.01 21.85
N VAL A 385 -1.30 11.67 20.72
CA VAL A 385 0.02 12.22 20.44
C VAL A 385 0.33 13.22 21.56
N PRO A 386 1.44 13.07 22.32
CA PRO A 386 1.82 14.09 23.28
C PRO A 386 1.96 15.42 22.54
N ARG A 387 1.47 16.50 23.17
CA ARG A 387 1.33 17.84 22.59
C ARG A 387 2.57 18.21 21.76
N ILE A 388 2.44 18.24 20.42
CA ILE A 388 3.46 18.81 19.55
C ILE A 388 3.14 20.30 19.47
N GLY A 389 3.90 21.10 20.21
CA GLY A 389 3.93 22.55 20.05
C GLY A 389 4.64 22.92 18.76
N GLY A 390 4.06 23.89 18.05
CA GLY A 390 4.64 24.83 17.06
C GLY A 390 5.76 24.36 16.16
#